data_AF-A0A924K0V4-F1
#
_entry.id   AF-A0A924K0V4-F1
#
_cell.length_a   1.000
_cell.length_b   1.000
_cell.length_c   1.000
_cell.angle_alpha   90.00
_cell.angle_beta   90.00
_cell.angle_gamma   90.00
#
_symmetry.space_group_name_H-M   'P 1'
#
loop_
_entity.id
_entity.type
_entity.pdbx_description
1 polymer ?
#
loop_
_entity_poly.entity_id
_entity_poly.type
_entity_poly.pdbx_seq_one_letter_code
_entity_poly.pdbx_strand_id
1 'polypeptide(L)'
;PLKRLPAAIKNVPLVVLVNEGSASASEIVAGALQDYKRAIIMGNQTFGKGSVQTVRPLGPDTGLKLTTARYFTPSGKSIQAKGIVPDVLVDDTAEGSPFAALRTREADLEKHLASGQGAEVKDPGREKAREEALKRLEEESKKTPEQRRPPEFGSDKDFQLAQAINKLKGRPVLVSKTIVERKEEKKEN
;
A
#
# COMPACT_ATOMS: atom_id res chain seq x y z
N PRO A 1 -16.72 9.99 -21.84
CA PRO A 1 -15.65 8.97 -22.01
C PRO A 1 -16.10 7.51 -21.72
N LEU A 2 -16.64 7.20 -20.54
CA LEU A 2 -16.93 5.80 -20.13
C LEU A 2 -18.25 5.20 -20.64
N LYS A 3 -19.22 6.03 -21.07
CA LYS A 3 -20.54 5.57 -21.57
C LYS A 3 -20.44 4.66 -22.80
N ARG A 4 -19.43 4.87 -23.65
CA ARG A 4 -19.23 4.17 -24.93
C ARG A 4 -18.41 2.87 -24.82
N LEU A 5 -17.91 2.53 -23.64
CA LEU A 5 -17.17 1.28 -23.45
C LEU A 5 -18.13 0.07 -23.51
N PRO A 6 -17.71 -1.06 -24.12
CA PRO A 6 -18.48 -2.29 -24.13
C PRO A 6 -18.94 -2.69 -22.72
N ALA A 7 -20.18 -3.18 -22.62
CA ALA A 7 -20.76 -3.60 -21.35
C ALA A 7 -19.89 -4.65 -20.64
N ALA A 8 -19.25 -5.55 -21.42
CA ALA A 8 -18.34 -6.56 -20.90
C ALA A 8 -17.24 -5.96 -20.02
N ILE A 9 -16.57 -4.88 -20.46
CA ILE A 9 -15.45 -4.24 -19.73
C ILE A 9 -15.88 -3.71 -18.36
N LYS A 10 -17.14 -3.28 -18.23
CA LYS A 10 -17.68 -2.77 -16.97
C LYS A 10 -17.84 -3.87 -15.93
N ASN A 11 -18.05 -5.11 -16.37
CA ASN A 11 -18.39 -6.25 -15.51
C ASN A 11 -17.27 -7.30 -15.41
N VAL A 12 -16.14 -7.12 -16.11
CA VAL A 12 -15.00 -8.06 -15.96
C VAL A 12 -14.53 -8.06 -14.50
N PRO A 13 -14.45 -9.22 -13.84
CA PRO A 13 -13.88 -9.35 -12.51
C PRO A 13 -12.47 -8.77 -12.48
N LEU A 14 -12.20 -7.92 -11.49
CA LEU A 14 -10.94 -7.18 -11.38
C LEU A 14 -10.38 -7.32 -9.98
N VAL A 15 -9.14 -7.78 -9.92
CA VAL A 15 -8.29 -7.71 -8.73
C VAL A 15 -7.16 -6.73 -9.02
N VAL A 16 -6.87 -5.85 -8.08
CA VAL A 16 -5.74 -4.91 -8.16
C VAL A 16 -4.77 -5.25 -7.05
N LEU A 17 -3.54 -5.59 -7.43
CA LEU A 17 -2.45 -5.80 -6.50
C LEU A 17 -1.83 -4.46 -6.12
N VAL A 18 -1.69 -4.23 -4.82
CA VAL A 18 -1.04 -3.04 -4.27
C VAL A 18 -0.06 -3.42 -3.18
N ASN A 19 0.90 -2.54 -2.97
CA ASN A 19 1.92 -2.67 -1.94
C ASN A 19 2.35 -1.28 -1.45
N GLU A 20 3.34 -1.24 -0.60
CA GLU A 20 3.91 -0.09 0.09
C GLU A 20 4.66 0.84 -0.87
N GLY A 21 5.05 0.33 -2.04
CA GLY A 21 5.56 1.15 -3.15
C GLY A 21 4.45 1.84 -3.95
N SER A 22 3.19 1.41 -3.77
CA SER A 22 2.04 2.08 -4.40
C SER A 22 1.79 3.39 -3.66
N ALA A 23 2.05 4.51 -4.34
CA ALA A 23 1.96 5.84 -3.74
C ALA A 23 1.26 6.83 -4.66
N SER A 24 0.65 7.88 -4.09
CA SER A 24 0.10 9.01 -4.84
C SER A 24 -1.02 8.60 -5.79
N ALA A 25 -0.90 8.85 -7.10
CA ALA A 25 -1.97 8.58 -8.06
C ALA A 25 -2.48 7.12 -8.04
N SER A 26 -1.59 6.15 -7.80
CA SER A 26 -1.98 4.74 -7.69
C SER A 26 -2.91 4.49 -6.49
N GLU A 27 -2.73 5.23 -5.39
CA GLU A 27 -3.58 5.13 -4.20
C GLU A 27 -4.96 5.74 -4.46
N ILE A 28 -5.03 6.83 -5.24
CA ILE A 28 -6.30 7.42 -5.67
C ILE A 28 -7.10 6.43 -6.51
N VAL A 29 -6.43 5.76 -7.46
CA VAL A 29 -7.05 4.74 -8.32
C VAL A 29 -7.50 3.54 -7.48
N ALA A 30 -6.65 3.00 -6.62
CA ALA A 30 -6.97 1.87 -5.77
C ALA A 30 -8.15 2.19 -4.83
N GLY A 31 -8.11 3.34 -4.13
CA GLY A 31 -9.17 3.78 -3.23
C GLY A 31 -10.50 4.02 -3.95
N ALA A 32 -10.48 4.61 -5.16
CA ALA A 32 -11.69 4.79 -5.95
C ALA A 32 -12.29 3.44 -6.40
N LEU A 33 -11.45 2.53 -6.91
CA LEU A 33 -11.89 1.20 -7.32
C LEU A 33 -12.47 0.40 -6.15
N GLN A 34 -11.86 0.51 -4.97
CA GLN A 34 -12.32 -0.11 -3.72
C GLN A 34 -13.67 0.46 -3.27
N ASP A 35 -13.77 1.78 -3.14
CA ASP A 35 -14.97 2.44 -2.62
C ASP A 35 -16.19 2.23 -3.53
N TYR A 36 -16.00 2.21 -4.84
CA TYR A 36 -17.06 1.88 -5.80
C TYR A 36 -17.30 0.38 -5.94
N LYS A 37 -16.59 -0.47 -5.17
CA LYS A 37 -16.67 -1.94 -5.26
C LYS A 37 -16.44 -2.47 -6.68
N ARG A 38 -15.65 -1.74 -7.48
CA ARG A 38 -15.34 -2.12 -8.86
C ARG A 38 -14.26 -3.19 -8.91
N ALA A 39 -13.29 -3.13 -8.00
CA ALA A 39 -12.22 -4.12 -7.90
C ALA A 39 -12.08 -4.58 -6.46
N ILE A 40 -11.52 -5.78 -6.29
CA ILE A 40 -10.99 -6.23 -5.01
C ILE A 40 -9.52 -5.80 -4.95
N ILE A 41 -9.17 -5.04 -3.93
CA ILE A 41 -7.79 -4.64 -3.68
C ILE A 41 -7.11 -5.73 -2.84
N MET A 42 -5.97 -6.23 -3.30
CA MET A 42 -5.22 -7.31 -2.65
C MET A 42 -3.74 -6.94 -2.50
N GLY A 43 -3.07 -7.54 -1.52
CA GLY A 43 -1.64 -7.33 -1.28
C GLY A 43 -1.38 -6.68 0.08
N ASN A 44 -0.63 -5.58 0.10
CA ASN A 44 -0.24 -4.90 1.33
C ASN A 44 -0.71 -3.44 1.38
N GLN A 45 -0.74 -2.87 2.60
CA GLN A 45 -1.12 -1.47 2.78
C GLN A 45 -0.20 -0.54 1.98
N THR A 46 -0.79 0.43 1.29
CA THR A 46 -0.04 1.34 0.43
C THR A 46 0.75 2.40 1.22
N PHE A 47 1.53 3.22 0.52
CA PHE A 47 2.48 4.14 1.14
C PHE A 47 1.84 5.19 2.06
N GLY A 48 0.70 5.78 1.66
CA GLY A 48 0.02 6.85 2.38
C GLY A 48 0.32 8.26 1.89
N LYS A 49 0.70 8.45 0.63
CA LYS A 49 0.96 9.79 0.06
C LYS A 49 -0.34 10.35 -0.53
N GLY A 50 -1.11 10.99 0.33
CA GLY A 50 -2.38 11.63 0.00
C GLY A 50 -2.31 13.14 -0.18
N SER A 51 -1.20 13.73 -0.62
CA SER A 51 -1.04 15.19 -0.75
C SER A 51 -0.75 15.64 -2.18
N VAL A 52 -1.23 16.84 -2.51
CA VAL A 52 -1.00 17.54 -3.79
C VAL A 52 0.07 18.59 -3.58
N GLN A 53 1.08 18.58 -4.44
CA GLN A 53 2.13 19.57 -4.44
C GLN A 53 2.09 20.40 -5.72
N THR A 54 2.10 21.72 -5.58
CA THR A 54 2.19 22.67 -6.69
C THR A 54 3.52 23.38 -6.64
N VAL A 55 4.20 23.51 -7.78
CA VAL A 55 5.41 24.31 -7.90
C VAL A 55 5.03 25.73 -8.32
N ARG A 56 5.44 26.72 -7.53
CA ARG A 56 5.29 28.14 -7.82
C ARG A 56 6.66 28.72 -8.21
N PRO A 57 6.87 29.15 -9.47
CA PRO A 57 8.12 29.80 -9.85
C PRO A 57 8.33 31.08 -9.03
N LEU A 58 9.55 31.31 -8.57
CA LEU A 58 9.99 32.56 -7.93
C LEU A 58 10.90 33.38 -8.87
N GLY A 59 11.38 32.77 -9.94
CA GLY A 59 12.21 33.36 -10.98
C GLY A 59 12.48 32.34 -12.10
N PRO A 60 13.48 32.58 -12.97
CA PRO A 60 13.81 31.67 -14.07
C PRO A 60 14.28 30.28 -13.60
N ASP A 61 15.07 30.23 -12.52
CA ASP A 61 15.74 29.01 -12.07
C ASP A 61 15.32 28.55 -10.66
N THR A 62 14.36 29.24 -10.04
CA THR A 62 13.92 28.98 -8.66
C THR A 62 12.41 28.80 -8.58
N GLY A 63 11.98 27.87 -7.73
CA GLY A 63 10.58 27.59 -7.50
C GLY A 63 10.33 27.02 -6.11
N LEU A 64 9.15 27.32 -5.58
CA LEU A 64 8.69 26.85 -4.28
C LEU A 64 7.67 25.72 -4.50
N LYS A 65 7.96 24.55 -3.96
CA LYS A 65 7.04 23.40 -3.97
C LYS A 65 6.19 23.42 -2.71
N LEU A 66 4.90 23.72 -2.86
CA LEU A 66 3.96 23.84 -1.76
C LEU A 66 2.94 22.71 -1.79
N THR A 67 2.67 22.12 -0.63
CA THR A 67 1.49 21.26 -0.47
C THR A 67 0.24 22.12 -0.41
N THR A 68 -0.68 21.93 -1.36
CA THR A 68 -1.85 22.80 -1.54
C THR A 68 -3.18 22.09 -1.28
N ALA A 69 -3.19 20.76 -1.31
CA ALA A 69 -4.40 19.98 -1.06
C ALA A 69 -4.09 18.57 -0.56
N ARG A 70 -5.13 17.87 -0.10
CA ARG A 70 -5.12 16.45 0.26
C ARG A 70 -6.10 15.67 -0.61
N TYR A 71 -5.78 14.42 -0.88
CA TYR A 71 -6.65 13.47 -1.55
C TYR A 71 -7.44 12.66 -0.54
N PHE A 72 -8.74 12.57 -0.81
CA PHE A 72 -9.67 11.70 -0.11
C PHE A 72 -10.25 10.73 -1.11
N THR A 73 -10.51 9.50 -0.66
CA THR A 73 -11.24 8.53 -1.46
C THR A 73 -12.71 8.98 -1.63
N PRO A 74 -13.48 8.43 -2.59
CA PRO A 74 -14.89 8.79 -2.78
C PRO A 74 -15.75 8.65 -1.52
N SER A 75 -15.43 7.73 -0.60
CA SER A 75 -16.09 7.57 0.69
C SER A 75 -15.64 8.56 1.78
N GLY A 76 -14.71 9.47 1.46
CA GLY A 76 -14.22 10.50 2.38
C GLY A 76 -13.07 10.06 3.30
N LYS A 77 -12.42 8.91 3.02
CA LYS A 77 -11.24 8.45 3.80
C LYS A 77 -10.00 9.22 3.37
N SER A 78 -9.19 9.66 4.34
CA SER A 78 -7.89 10.28 4.03
C SER A 78 -6.90 9.22 3.55
N ILE A 79 -6.21 9.50 2.43
CA ILE A 79 -5.08 8.68 1.97
C ILE A 79 -3.81 9.08 2.73
N GLN A 80 -3.71 10.34 3.15
CA GLN A 80 -2.51 10.91 3.76
C GLN A 80 -2.19 10.19 5.08
N ALA A 81 -0.92 9.77 5.25
CA ALA A 81 -0.36 9.04 6.39
C ALA A 81 -0.92 7.62 6.62
N LYS A 82 -2.11 7.29 6.10
CA LYS A 82 -2.72 5.96 6.20
C LYS A 82 -2.47 5.08 4.98
N GLY A 83 -2.68 5.60 3.79
CA GLY A 83 -2.76 4.82 2.56
C GLY A 83 -4.09 4.05 2.42
N ILE A 84 -4.15 3.22 1.39
CA ILE A 84 -5.24 2.30 1.10
C ILE A 84 -4.94 0.96 1.77
N VAL A 85 -5.85 0.52 2.61
CA VAL A 85 -5.83 -0.82 3.21
C VAL A 85 -6.54 -1.77 2.24
N PRO A 86 -5.88 -2.82 1.74
CA PRO A 86 -6.48 -3.79 0.83
C PRO A 86 -7.70 -4.49 1.43
N ASP A 87 -8.63 -4.94 0.59
CA ASP A 87 -9.75 -5.79 1.00
C ASP A 87 -9.27 -7.17 1.46
N VAL A 88 -8.18 -7.66 0.87
CA VAL A 88 -7.51 -8.91 1.26
C VAL A 88 -6.03 -8.67 1.43
N LEU A 89 -5.57 -8.70 2.67
CA LEU A 89 -4.14 -8.67 2.98
C LEU A 89 -3.49 -9.99 2.58
N VAL A 90 -2.39 -9.93 1.82
CA VAL A 90 -1.64 -11.09 1.33
C VAL A 90 -0.16 -10.83 1.54
N ASP A 91 0.53 -11.79 2.17
CA ASP A 91 1.99 -11.74 2.36
C ASP A 91 2.72 -11.92 1.01
N ASP A 92 4.02 -11.64 0.99
CA ASP A 92 4.85 -11.83 -0.21
C ASP A 92 5.11 -13.30 -0.52
N THR A 93 5.04 -14.16 0.50
CA THR A 93 5.21 -15.61 0.40
C THR A 93 4.19 -16.35 1.27
N ALA A 94 4.11 -17.68 1.13
CA ALA A 94 3.21 -18.52 1.92
C ALA A 94 3.60 -18.58 3.41
N GLU A 95 4.89 -18.35 3.68
CA GLU A 95 5.51 -18.36 5.01
C GLU A 95 5.39 -16.99 5.72
N GLY A 96 5.07 -15.93 4.99
CA GLY A 96 4.85 -14.59 5.51
C GLY A 96 5.68 -13.52 4.80
N SER A 97 5.67 -12.31 5.35
CA SER A 97 6.47 -11.19 4.85
C SER A 97 7.57 -10.82 5.86
N PRO A 98 8.72 -11.52 5.87
CA PRO A 98 9.76 -11.34 6.88
C PRO A 98 10.35 -9.92 6.92
N PHE A 99 10.22 -9.16 5.83
CA PHE A 99 10.71 -7.80 5.69
C PHE A 99 9.62 -6.73 5.68
N ALA A 100 8.35 -7.08 5.93
CA ALA A 100 7.25 -6.11 5.94
C ALA A 100 7.50 -4.95 6.92
N ALA A 101 8.11 -5.22 8.07
CA ALA A 101 8.41 -4.21 9.09
C ALA A 101 9.48 -3.19 8.64
N LEU A 102 10.31 -3.52 7.63
CA LEU A 102 11.30 -2.61 7.07
C LEU A 102 10.70 -1.62 6.07
N ARG A 103 9.48 -1.87 5.59
CA ARG A 103 8.83 -1.07 4.56
C ARG A 103 8.42 0.28 5.15
N THR A 104 8.94 1.33 4.53
CA THR A 104 8.71 2.72 4.95
C THR A 104 7.38 3.20 4.40
N ARG A 105 6.55 3.81 5.25
CA ARG A 105 5.31 4.49 4.87
C ARG A 105 5.42 5.99 5.12
N GLU A 106 4.45 6.74 4.64
CA GLU A 106 4.39 8.19 4.84
C GLU A 106 4.45 8.56 6.32
N ALA A 107 3.64 7.89 7.16
CA ALA A 107 3.64 8.09 8.62
C ALA A 107 4.95 7.70 9.33
N ASP A 108 5.88 7.04 8.64
CA ASP A 108 7.19 6.68 9.20
C ASP A 108 8.27 7.73 8.88
N LEU A 109 7.97 8.70 8.01
CA LEU A 109 8.90 9.76 7.64
C LEU A 109 8.99 10.83 8.72
N GLU A 110 10.18 11.41 8.88
CA GLU A 110 10.33 12.59 9.73
C GLU A 110 9.56 13.77 9.15
N LYS A 111 8.82 14.49 10.02
CA LYS A 111 8.04 15.69 9.67
C LYS A 111 7.02 15.43 8.55
N HIS A 112 6.52 14.20 8.45
CA HIS A 112 5.47 13.84 7.54
C HIS A 112 4.18 14.64 7.84
N LEU A 113 3.27 14.73 6.87
CA LEU A 113 2.01 15.45 7.08
C LEU A 113 1.00 14.51 7.70
N ALA A 114 0.51 14.85 8.90
CA ALA A 114 -0.54 14.07 9.55
C ALA A 114 -1.82 13.99 8.68
N SER A 115 -2.54 12.88 8.85
CA SER A 115 -3.82 12.62 8.17
C SER A 115 -4.91 13.64 8.51
N GLY A 116 -4.82 14.29 9.67
CA GLY A 116 -5.88 15.14 10.22
C GLY A 116 -7.06 14.35 10.80
N GLN A 117 -6.98 13.01 10.85
CA GLN A 117 -8.00 12.09 11.35
C GLN A 117 -7.56 11.39 12.66
N GLY A 118 -7.03 12.14 13.63
CA GLY A 118 -6.62 11.61 14.94
C GLY A 118 -5.13 11.85 15.23
N ALA A 119 -4.71 11.45 16.43
CA ALA A 119 -3.29 11.45 16.81
C ALA A 119 -2.61 10.22 16.20
N GLU A 120 -1.45 10.42 15.58
CA GLU A 120 -0.66 9.33 15.04
C GLU A 120 0.30 8.82 16.11
N VAL A 121 0.02 7.63 16.63
CA VAL A 121 0.83 7.00 17.68
C VAL A 121 1.91 6.15 17.04
N LYS A 122 3.16 6.37 17.44
CA LYS A 122 4.27 5.46 17.11
C LYS A 122 3.94 4.09 17.70
N ASP A 123 4.01 3.06 16.88
CA ASP A 123 3.71 1.69 17.27
C ASP A 123 4.98 1.01 17.82
N PRO A 124 5.13 0.84 19.15
CA PRO A 124 6.31 0.22 19.75
C PRO A 124 6.45 -1.27 19.38
N GLY A 125 5.36 -1.94 18.98
CA GLY A 125 5.41 -3.30 18.44
C GLY A 125 6.09 -3.35 17.08
N ARG A 126 5.91 -2.30 16.28
CA ARG A 126 6.55 -2.18 14.96
C ARG A 126 8.05 -1.90 15.04
N GLU A 127 8.51 -1.13 16.03
CA GLU A 127 9.94 -0.89 16.24
C GLU A 127 10.67 -2.21 16.55
N LYS A 128 10.13 -3.04 17.45
CA LYS A 128 10.67 -4.38 17.72
C LYS A 128 10.66 -5.28 16.48
N ALA A 129 9.55 -5.30 15.74
CA ALA A 129 9.46 -6.06 14.50
C ALA A 129 10.48 -5.59 13.45
N ARG A 130 10.79 -4.29 13.42
CA ARG A 130 11.80 -3.71 12.53
C ARG A 130 13.20 -4.15 12.91
N GLU A 131 13.54 -4.14 14.20
CA GLU A 131 14.83 -4.65 14.70
C GLU A 131 15.02 -6.14 14.38
N GLU A 132 13.99 -6.97 14.58
CA GLU A 132 14.02 -8.39 14.21
C GLU A 132 14.18 -8.60 12.70
N ALA A 133 13.48 -7.80 11.89
CA ALA A 133 13.59 -7.86 10.44
C ALA A 133 14.98 -7.41 9.95
N LEU A 134 15.60 -6.41 10.60
CA LEU A 134 16.98 -5.98 10.33
C LEU A 134 17.98 -7.10 10.61
N LYS A 135 17.85 -7.80 11.74
CA LYS A 135 18.70 -8.97 12.07
C LYS A 135 18.55 -10.08 11.03
N ARG A 136 17.32 -10.40 10.63
CA ARG A 136 17.06 -11.37 9.55
C ARG A 136 17.67 -10.91 8.22
N LEU A 137 17.57 -9.62 7.88
CA LEU A 137 18.14 -9.07 6.66
C LEU A 137 19.66 -9.20 6.65
N GLU A 138 20.32 -8.94 7.78
CA GLU A 138 21.76 -9.16 7.94
C GLU A 138 22.15 -10.63 7.77
N GLU A 139 21.38 -11.56 8.33
CA GLU A 139 21.58 -13.00 8.14
C GLU A 139 21.38 -13.42 6.67
N GLU A 140 20.37 -12.90 6.00
CA GLU A 140 20.12 -13.18 4.57
C GLU A 140 21.16 -12.52 3.65
N SER A 141 21.69 -11.36 4.03
CA SER A 141 22.78 -10.70 3.31
C SER A 141 24.08 -11.52 3.31
N LYS A 142 24.18 -12.56 4.14
CA LYS A 142 25.29 -13.53 4.15
C LYS A 142 25.07 -14.72 3.20
N LYS A 143 23.84 -14.94 2.70
CA LYS A 143 23.48 -16.02 1.74
C LYS A 143 23.99 -15.73 0.32
N THR A 144 24.04 -16.71 -0.57
CA THR A 144 24.60 -16.54 -1.93
C THR A 144 23.73 -15.64 -2.83
N PRO A 145 24.30 -14.99 -3.87
CA PRO A 145 23.54 -14.09 -4.77
C PRO A 145 22.36 -14.75 -5.50
N GLU A 146 22.39 -16.05 -5.79
CA GLU A 146 21.23 -16.74 -6.37
C GLU A 146 20.04 -16.80 -5.40
N GLN A 147 20.31 -16.84 -4.10
CA GLN A 147 19.29 -16.85 -3.03
C GLN A 147 18.78 -15.44 -2.67
N ARG A 148 19.46 -14.38 -3.16
CA ARG A 148 19.09 -12.98 -2.93
C ARG A 148 18.20 -12.38 -4.01
N ARG A 149 17.89 -13.13 -5.08
CA ARG A 149 17.13 -12.55 -6.20
C ARG A 149 15.74 -12.15 -5.72
N PRO A 150 15.34 -10.87 -5.92
CA PRO A 150 13.99 -10.45 -5.58
C PRO A 150 12.98 -11.31 -6.35
N PRO A 151 11.78 -11.54 -5.78
CA PRO A 151 10.73 -12.28 -6.46
C PRO A 151 10.46 -11.66 -7.83
N GLU A 152 10.43 -12.51 -8.85
CA GLU A 152 10.10 -12.10 -10.21
C GLU A 152 8.58 -11.93 -10.31
N PHE A 153 8.12 -10.68 -10.27
CA PHE A 153 6.71 -10.33 -10.42
C PHE A 153 6.16 -10.86 -11.74
N GLY A 154 4.97 -11.45 -11.73
CA GLY A 154 4.38 -12.03 -12.94
C GLY A 154 4.79 -13.47 -13.23
N SER A 155 5.77 -14.03 -12.53
CA SER A 155 6.14 -15.44 -12.67
C SER A 155 5.15 -16.36 -11.95
N ASP A 156 5.20 -17.66 -12.24
CA ASP A 156 4.42 -18.67 -11.51
C ASP A 156 4.78 -18.77 -10.01
N LYS A 157 5.89 -18.14 -9.62
CA LYS A 157 6.37 -18.07 -8.23
C LYS A 157 5.89 -16.80 -7.50
N ASP A 158 5.25 -15.88 -8.20
CA ASP A 158 4.64 -14.70 -7.60
C ASP A 158 3.42 -15.13 -6.76
N PHE A 159 3.63 -15.21 -5.46
CA PHE A 159 2.62 -15.69 -4.53
C PHE A 159 1.39 -14.77 -4.50
N GLN A 160 1.58 -13.45 -4.53
CA GLN A 160 0.49 -12.49 -4.53
C GLN A 160 -0.34 -12.59 -5.82
N LEU A 161 0.32 -12.76 -6.97
CA LEU A 161 -0.37 -13.03 -8.23
C LEU A 161 -1.13 -14.35 -8.21
N ALA A 162 -0.54 -15.42 -7.69
CA ALA A 162 -1.22 -16.70 -7.54
C ALA A 162 -2.47 -16.58 -6.67
N GLN A 163 -2.40 -15.82 -5.57
CA GLN A 163 -3.56 -15.52 -4.72
C GLN A 163 -4.63 -14.69 -5.44
N ALA A 164 -4.23 -13.68 -6.23
CA ALA A 164 -5.16 -12.90 -7.04
C ALA A 164 -5.88 -13.75 -8.08
N ILE A 165 -5.16 -14.66 -8.75
CA ILE A 165 -5.74 -15.61 -9.71
C ILE A 165 -6.70 -16.58 -9.00
N ASN A 166 -6.34 -17.07 -7.81
CA ASN A 166 -7.23 -17.90 -6.99
C ASN A 166 -8.52 -17.14 -6.65
N LYS A 167 -8.42 -15.86 -6.26
CA LYS A 167 -9.58 -15.02 -5.97
C LYS A 167 -10.48 -14.88 -7.19
N LEU A 168 -9.92 -14.60 -8.37
CA LEU A 168 -10.66 -14.49 -9.63
C LEU A 168 -11.33 -15.81 -10.04
N LYS A 169 -10.71 -16.95 -9.72
CA LYS A 169 -11.26 -18.30 -9.98
C LYS A 169 -12.22 -18.80 -8.89
N GLY A 170 -12.50 -18.00 -7.86
CA GLY A 170 -13.37 -18.39 -6.74
C GLY A 170 -12.76 -19.46 -5.82
N ARG A 171 -11.44 -19.63 -5.84
CA ARG A 171 -10.71 -20.58 -4.98
C ARG A 171 -10.34 -19.92 -3.65
N PRO A 172 -10.07 -20.71 -2.60
CA PRO A 172 -9.57 -20.20 -1.33
C PRO A 172 -8.29 -19.36 -1.53
N VAL A 173 -8.21 -18.24 -0.82
CA VAL A 173 -7.05 -17.34 -0.80
C VAL A 173 -6.36 -17.47 0.53
N LEU A 174 -5.04 -17.61 0.51
CA LEU A 174 -4.20 -17.55 1.70
C LEU A 174 -4.03 -16.08 2.11
N VAL A 175 -4.67 -15.71 3.21
CA VAL A 175 -4.57 -14.36 3.78
C VAL A 175 -3.30 -14.21 4.61
N SER A 176 -2.85 -12.96 4.75
CA SER A 176 -1.65 -12.61 5.50
C SER A 176 -1.71 -13.12 6.94
N LYS A 177 -0.58 -13.67 7.39
CA LYS A 177 -0.33 -14.06 8.78
C LYS A 177 0.54 -13.04 9.51
N THR A 178 1.27 -12.20 8.77
CA THR A 178 2.30 -11.31 9.31
C THR A 178 1.82 -9.86 9.43
N ILE A 179 0.89 -9.42 8.58
CA ILE A 179 0.54 -8.00 8.41
C ILE A 179 -0.87 -7.78 8.93
N VAL A 180 -1.00 -6.86 9.89
CA VAL A 180 -2.28 -6.42 10.45
C VAL A 180 -2.40 -4.92 10.23
N GLU A 181 -3.60 -4.44 9.88
CA GLU A 181 -3.89 -3.01 9.78
C GLU A 181 -3.49 -2.28 11.07
N ARG A 182 -2.74 -1.19 10.95
CA ARG A 182 -2.43 -0.32 12.11
C ARG A 182 -3.74 0.28 12.61
N LYS A 183 -4.11 -0.03 13.86
CA LYS A 183 -5.32 0.53 14.48
C LYS A 183 -5.19 2.04 14.61
N GLU A 184 -6.22 2.77 14.20
CA GLU A 184 -6.39 4.19 14.55
C GLU A 184 -6.91 4.29 15.98
N GLU A 185 -6.37 5.22 16.79
CA GLU A 185 -7.01 5.59 18.04
C GLU A 185 -8.37 6.25 17.72
N LYS A 186 -9.44 5.68 18.28
CA LYS A 186 -10.75 6.33 18.25
C LYS A 186 -10.63 7.64 19.03
N LYS A 187 -11.09 8.75 18.44
CA LYS A 187 -11.45 9.93 19.22
C LYS A 187 -12.51 9.50 20.23
N GLU A 188 -12.16 9.44 21.51
CA GLU A 188 -13.15 9.58 22.57
C GLU A 188 -13.73 10.99 22.40
N ASN A 189 -15.01 11.05 22.02
CA ASN A 189 -15.80 12.27 22.06
C ASN A 189 -16.33 12.47 23.48
#